data_AF-A0A832ZQ13-F1
#
_entry.id   AF-A0A832ZQ13-F1
#
_cell.length_a   1.000
_cell.length_b   1.000
_cell.length_c   1.000
_cell.angle_alpha   90.00
_cell.angle_beta   90.00
_cell.angle_gamma   90.00
#
_symmetry.space_group_name_H-M   'P 1'
#
loop_
_entity.id
_entity.type
_entity.pdbx_description
1 polymer ?
#
loop_
_entity_poly.entity_id
_entity_poly.type
_entity_poly.pdbx_seq_one_letter_code
_entity_poly.pdbx_strand_id
1 'polypeptide(L)'
;MESKLAFREKLEMVMGDQVVLDDKIALLLKLVDREGSLLRAAKAIGMPYSRAWEAIARIERLLGVKVVESRRGGSKGGGSRLTEEGRKLVEMFEREYRRRFKRRLKEPKVEVSIVEGIVYAGSHDILLERIFGLLSEKGVKVEVSW
;
A
#
# COMPACT_ATOMS: atom_id res chain seq x y z
N MET A 1 -1.73 18.01 32.14
CA MET A 1 -0.81 17.87 30.98
C MET A 1 -0.68 16.40 30.57
N GLU A 2 -0.57 15.48 31.53
CA GLU A 2 -0.56 14.01 31.28
C GLU A 2 -1.86 13.47 30.66
N SER A 3 -3.01 14.10 30.90
CA SER A 3 -4.33 13.65 30.43
C SER A 3 -4.56 13.76 28.91
N LYS A 4 -3.60 14.27 28.13
CA LYS A 4 -3.66 14.34 26.66
C LYS A 4 -2.67 13.40 25.95
N LEU A 5 -1.90 12.60 26.69
CA LEU A 5 -0.92 11.68 26.13
C LEU A 5 -1.50 10.26 26.05
N ALA A 6 -1.25 9.58 24.93
CA ALA A 6 -1.65 8.19 24.72
C ALA A 6 -0.46 7.39 24.22
N PHE A 7 -0.29 6.19 24.76
CA PHE A 7 0.69 5.22 24.28
C PHE A 7 0.10 4.43 23.11
N ARG A 8 0.91 4.21 22.08
CA ARG A 8 0.57 3.34 20.97
C ARG A 8 1.58 2.21 20.90
N GLU A 9 1.07 0.99 20.98
CA GLU A 9 1.83 -0.20 20.65
C GLU A 9 1.63 -0.55 19.18
N LYS A 10 2.70 -1.02 18.53
CA LYS A 10 2.71 -1.52 17.15
C LYS A 10 3.42 -2.87 17.10
N LEU A 11 3.11 -3.69 16.10
CA LEU A 11 3.90 -4.88 15.79
C LEU A 11 4.84 -4.60 14.62
N GLU A 12 6.08 -5.04 14.76
CA GLU A 12 7.06 -5.05 13.68
C GLU A 12 7.64 -6.46 13.56
N MET A 13 7.59 -7.00 12.35
CA MET A 13 8.26 -8.24 11.97
C MET A 13 9.60 -7.86 11.37
N VAL A 14 10.69 -8.29 12.00
CA VAL A 14 12.07 -7.89 11.64
C VAL A 14 12.89 -9.06 11.11
N MET A 15 13.84 -8.76 10.23
CA MET A 15 14.89 -9.67 9.79
C MET A 15 16.23 -8.97 10.00
N GLY A 16 17.00 -9.43 10.99
CA GLY A 16 18.10 -8.64 11.55
C GLY A 16 17.56 -7.32 12.12
N ASP A 17 18.19 -6.21 11.73
CA ASP A 17 17.78 -4.86 12.16
C ASP A 17 16.77 -4.20 11.20
N GLN A 18 16.30 -4.92 10.17
CA GLN A 18 15.40 -4.39 9.16
C GLN A 18 13.95 -4.81 9.42
N VAL A 19 13.05 -3.84 9.51
CA VAL A 19 11.60 -4.10 9.60
C VAL A 19 11.09 -4.61 8.27
N VAL A 20 10.67 -5.87 8.20
CA VAL A 20 10.04 -6.45 7.01
C VAL A 20 8.60 -5.93 6.88
N LEU A 21 7.75 -6.23 7.87
CA LEU A 21 6.37 -5.78 7.94
C LEU A 21 6.11 -5.00 9.23
N ASP A 22 5.34 -3.93 9.12
CA ASP A 22 4.65 -3.30 10.24
C ASP A 22 3.12 -3.46 10.08
N ASP A 23 2.35 -2.98 11.05
CA ASP A 23 0.88 -3.02 11.01
C ASP A 23 0.30 -2.45 9.70
N LYS A 24 0.89 -1.38 9.16
CA LYS A 24 0.36 -0.66 7.99
C LYS A 24 0.66 -1.41 6.69
N ILE A 25 1.86 -1.94 6.55
CA ILE A 25 2.28 -2.72 5.38
C ILE A 25 1.60 -4.10 5.38
N ALA A 26 1.47 -4.75 6.53
CA ALA A 26 0.70 -5.99 6.65
C ALA A 26 -0.74 -5.78 6.18
N LEU A 27 -1.34 -4.64 6.54
CA LEU A 27 -2.67 -4.27 6.10
C LEU A 27 -2.74 -3.98 4.60
N LEU A 28 -1.75 -3.28 4.04
CA LEU A 28 -1.65 -3.05 2.59
C LEU A 28 -1.69 -4.38 1.84
N LEU A 29 -0.84 -5.33 2.21
CA LEU A 29 -0.75 -6.64 1.54
C LEU A 29 -2.05 -7.43 1.67
N LYS A 30 -2.67 -7.43 2.85
CA LYS A 30 -3.99 -8.04 3.07
C LYS A 30 -5.05 -7.46 2.12
N LEU A 31 -5.05 -6.15 1.93
CA LEU A 31 -5.97 -5.48 1.02
C LEU A 31 -5.64 -5.73 -0.45
N VAL A 32 -4.36 -5.91 -0.81
CA VAL A 32 -3.99 -6.34 -2.17
C VAL A 32 -4.63 -7.69 -2.50
N ASP A 33 -4.57 -8.65 -1.59
CA ASP A 33 -5.18 -9.97 -1.82
C ASP A 33 -6.71 -9.89 -1.97
N ARG A 34 -7.36 -9.06 -1.12
CA ARG A 34 -8.81 -8.85 -1.16
C ARG A 34 -9.29 -8.09 -2.40
N GLU A 35 -8.65 -6.96 -2.71
CA GLU A 35 -9.10 -6.03 -3.76
C GLU A 35 -8.59 -6.42 -5.15
N GLY A 36 -7.54 -7.25 -5.24
CA GLY A 36 -6.87 -7.59 -6.49
C GLY A 36 -6.18 -6.40 -7.17
N SER A 37 -5.93 -5.31 -6.43
CA SER A 37 -5.35 -4.08 -6.94
C SER A 37 -4.55 -3.37 -5.85
N LEU A 38 -3.25 -3.14 -6.12
CA LEU A 38 -2.40 -2.36 -5.24
C LEU A 38 -2.89 -0.91 -5.10
N LEU A 39 -3.42 -0.33 -6.18
CA LEU A 39 -3.96 1.02 -6.15
C LEU A 39 -5.15 1.13 -5.20
N ARG A 40 -6.09 0.18 -5.24
CA ARG A 40 -7.25 0.16 -4.33
C ARG A 40 -6.82 -0.07 -2.89
N ALA A 41 -5.89 -1.00 -2.66
CA ALA A 41 -5.33 -1.27 -1.35
C ALA A 41 -4.65 -0.04 -0.73
N ALA A 42 -3.80 0.64 -1.51
CA ALA A 42 -3.09 1.84 -1.08
C ALA A 42 -4.08 2.98 -0.75
N LYS A 43 -5.09 3.20 -1.61
CA LYS A 43 -6.16 4.17 -1.36
C LYS A 43 -6.95 3.88 -0.07
N ALA A 44 -7.29 2.62 0.17
CA ALA A 44 -8.06 2.22 1.34
C ALA A 44 -7.36 2.49 2.69
N ILE A 45 -6.01 2.58 2.69
CA ILE A 45 -5.22 2.89 3.91
C ILE A 45 -4.61 4.30 3.89
N GLY A 46 -5.00 5.15 2.95
CA GLY A 46 -4.43 6.49 2.78
C GLY A 46 -2.93 6.48 2.53
N MET A 47 -2.44 5.51 1.76
CA MET A 47 -1.04 5.40 1.35
C MET A 47 -0.91 5.87 -0.11
N PRO A 48 0.03 6.78 -0.42
CA PRO A 48 0.38 7.09 -1.81
C PRO A 48 0.79 5.83 -2.55
N TYR A 49 0.37 5.71 -3.81
CA TYR A 49 0.62 4.51 -4.61
C TYR A 49 2.12 4.21 -4.78
N SER A 50 2.93 5.26 -4.96
CA SER A 50 4.40 5.16 -5.02
C SER A 50 4.99 4.52 -3.76
N ARG A 51 4.56 5.00 -2.58
CA ARG A 51 4.98 4.41 -1.29
C ARG A 51 4.55 2.96 -1.12
N ALA A 52 3.40 2.58 -1.66
CA ALA A 52 2.96 1.19 -1.63
C ALA A 52 3.89 0.30 -2.47
N TRP A 53 4.31 0.77 -3.64
CA TRP A 53 5.32 0.09 -4.46
C TRP A 53 6.70 0.03 -3.81
N GLU A 54 7.17 1.14 -3.24
CA GLU A 54 8.45 1.20 -2.52
C GLU A 54 8.47 0.18 -1.36
N ALA A 55 7.38 0.09 -0.61
CA ALA A 55 7.23 -0.87 0.48
C ALA A 55 7.31 -2.32 -0.03
N ILE A 56 6.60 -2.65 -1.11
CA ILE A 56 6.66 -3.98 -1.74
C ILE A 56 8.08 -4.28 -2.23
N ALA A 57 8.69 -3.38 -3.00
CA ALA A 57 10.03 -3.57 -3.54
C ALA A 57 11.08 -3.77 -2.43
N ARG A 58 10.93 -3.06 -1.32
CA ARG A 58 11.78 -3.23 -0.12
C ARG A 58 11.61 -4.60 0.51
N ILE A 59 10.37 -5.07 0.69
CA ILE A 59 10.09 -6.41 1.24
C ILE A 59 10.66 -7.50 0.32
N GLU A 60 10.43 -7.39 -0.99
CA GLU A 60 10.93 -8.39 -1.96
C GLU A 60 12.46 -8.44 -2.00
N ARG A 61 13.12 -7.28 -1.90
CA ARG A 61 14.58 -7.21 -1.81
C ARG A 61 15.10 -7.88 -0.53
N LEU A 62 14.41 -7.67 0.58
CA LEU A 62 14.79 -8.25 1.87
C LEU A 62 14.62 -9.77 1.87
N LEU A 63 13.48 -10.26 1.37
CA LEU A 63 13.16 -11.68 1.41
C LEU A 63 13.76 -12.47 0.24
N GLY A 64 14.23 -11.81 -0.81
CA GLY A 64 14.73 -12.45 -2.02
C GLY A 64 13.65 -13.15 -2.84
N VAL A 65 12.38 -12.91 -2.55
CA VAL A 65 11.22 -13.54 -3.21
C VAL A 65 10.15 -12.51 -3.54
N LYS A 66 9.38 -12.76 -4.60
CA LYS A 66 8.23 -11.94 -4.95
C LYS A 66 7.10 -12.14 -3.93
N VAL A 67 6.55 -11.04 -3.43
CA VAL A 67 5.37 -11.04 -2.54
C VAL A 67 4.11 -10.57 -3.25
N VAL A 68 4.25 -9.84 -4.37
CA VAL A 68 3.14 -9.39 -5.20
C VAL A 68 3.40 -9.72 -6.67
N GLU A 69 2.44 -10.34 -7.32
CA GLU A 69 2.37 -10.47 -8.77
C GLU A 69 1.55 -9.33 -9.36
N SER A 70 2.10 -8.69 -10.39
CA SER A 70 1.39 -7.70 -11.18
C SER A 70 1.03 -8.28 -12.54
N ARG A 71 -0.25 -8.15 -12.91
CA ARG A 71 -0.71 -8.49 -14.25
C ARG A 71 -0.72 -7.20 -15.08
N ARG A 72 0.11 -7.15 -16.13
CA ARG A 72 0.11 -6.04 -17.09
C ARG A 72 -1.30 -5.82 -17.63
N GLY A 73 -1.74 -4.57 -17.64
CA GLY A 73 -3.09 -4.20 -18.07
C GLY A 73 -3.26 -4.22 -19.58
N GLY A 74 -4.35 -4.83 -20.04
CA GLY A 74 -4.96 -4.60 -21.35
C GLY A 74 -6.37 -4.04 -21.18
N SER A 75 -7.25 -4.19 -22.18
CA SER A 75 -8.62 -3.67 -22.21
C SER A 75 -9.53 -4.10 -21.04
N LYS A 76 -9.13 -5.09 -20.23
CA LYS A 76 -9.87 -5.58 -19.05
C LYS A 76 -9.27 -5.14 -17.70
N GLY A 77 -8.26 -4.27 -17.72
CA GLY A 77 -7.59 -3.74 -16.53
C GLY A 77 -6.38 -4.56 -16.07
N GLY A 78 -5.35 -3.87 -15.56
CA GLY A 78 -4.24 -4.47 -14.83
C GLY A 78 -4.63 -4.74 -13.37
N GLY A 79 -3.90 -5.64 -12.71
CA GLY A 79 -4.19 -6.02 -11.32
C GLY A 79 -2.95 -6.40 -10.54
N SER A 80 -3.08 -6.47 -9.22
CA SER A 80 -2.01 -6.92 -8.32
C SER A 80 -2.59 -7.94 -7.35
N ARG A 81 -1.94 -9.09 -7.21
CA ARG A 81 -2.34 -10.13 -6.25
C ARG A 81 -1.13 -10.58 -5.43
N LEU A 82 -1.37 -11.05 -4.22
CA LEU A 82 -0.28 -11.66 -3.46
C LEU A 82 0.18 -12.95 -4.15
N THR A 83 1.49 -13.18 -4.12
CA THR A 83 2.03 -14.52 -4.35
C THR A 83 1.70 -15.41 -3.16
N GLU A 84 1.97 -16.70 -3.30
CA GLU A 84 1.84 -17.64 -2.18
C GLU A 84 2.73 -17.25 -0.99
N GLU A 85 3.96 -16.82 -1.25
CA GLU A 85 4.87 -16.32 -0.21
C GLU A 85 4.35 -15.03 0.42
N GLY A 86 3.75 -14.14 -0.37
CA GLY A 86 3.08 -12.94 0.13
C GLY A 86 1.92 -13.26 1.09
N ARG A 87 1.10 -14.28 0.78
CA ARG A 87 0.01 -14.73 1.67
C ARG A 87 0.54 -15.29 2.98
N LYS A 88 1.51 -16.20 2.92
CA LYS A 88 2.14 -16.78 4.11
C LYS A 88 2.72 -15.70 5.03
N LEU A 89 3.38 -14.69 4.45
CA LEU A 89 3.95 -13.58 5.20
C LEU A 89 2.90 -12.78 5.96
N VAL A 90 1.77 -12.47 5.32
CA VAL A 90 0.63 -11.79 5.97
C VAL A 90 0.01 -12.67 7.06
N GLU A 91 -0.18 -13.97 6.79
CA GLU A 91 -0.75 -14.90 7.77
C GLU A 91 0.12 -15.05 9.02
N MET A 92 1.45 -15.11 8.86
CA MET A 92 2.39 -15.11 9.96
C MET A 92 2.25 -13.84 10.81
N PHE A 93 2.18 -12.68 10.16
CA PHE A 93 2.00 -11.40 10.86
C PHE A 93 0.66 -11.35 11.61
N GLU A 94 -0.45 -11.71 10.96
CA GLU A 94 -1.78 -11.69 11.57
C GLU A 94 -1.92 -12.68 12.73
N ARG A 95 -1.22 -13.81 12.68
CA ARG A 95 -1.16 -14.77 13.79
C ARG A 95 -0.48 -14.16 15.00
N GLU A 96 0.71 -13.60 14.84
CA GLU A 96 1.44 -12.97 15.95
C GLU A 96 0.72 -11.72 16.48
N TYR A 97 0.12 -10.92 15.58
CA TYR A 97 -0.70 -9.78 15.96
C TYR A 97 -1.89 -10.20 16.83
N ARG A 98 -2.62 -11.26 16.45
CA ARG A 98 -3.71 -11.81 17.26
C ARG A 98 -3.21 -12.32 18.62
N ARG A 99 -2.08 -13.00 18.65
CA ARG A 99 -1.48 -13.53 19.88
C ARG A 99 -1.10 -12.40 20.85
N ARG A 100 -0.47 -11.33 20.35
CA ARG A 100 0.03 -10.22 21.16
C ARG A 100 -1.07 -9.27 21.62
N PHE A 101 -1.94 -8.85 20.71
CA PHE A 101 -2.94 -7.81 20.96
C PHE A 101 -4.34 -8.33 21.28
N LYS A 102 -4.55 -9.66 21.24
CA LYS A 102 -5.85 -10.33 21.45
C LYS A 102 -6.97 -9.75 20.57
N ARG A 103 -6.62 -9.21 19.40
CA ARG A 103 -7.53 -8.60 18.42
C ARG A 103 -7.00 -8.83 17.01
N ARG A 104 -7.87 -8.72 16.00
CA ARG A 104 -7.46 -8.80 14.59
C ARG A 104 -6.82 -7.48 14.15
N LEU A 105 -5.93 -7.56 13.16
CA LEU A 105 -5.47 -6.40 12.42
C LEU A 105 -6.68 -5.79 11.72
N LYS A 106 -7.09 -4.60 12.17
CA LYS A 106 -8.27 -3.91 11.65
C LYS A 106 -7.85 -2.91 10.58
N GLU A 107 -8.65 -2.82 9.53
CA GLU A 107 -8.62 -1.67 8.63
C GLU A 107 -8.91 -0.41 9.45
N PRO A 108 -8.07 0.63 9.38
CA PRO A 108 -8.45 1.92 9.93
C PRO A 108 -9.75 2.34 9.25
N LYS A 109 -10.72 2.81 10.03
CA LYS A 109 -11.82 3.61 9.49
C LYS A 109 -11.21 4.95 9.07
N VAL A 110 -10.58 4.97 7.91
CA VAL A 110 -10.20 6.24 7.29
C VAL A 110 -11.51 6.82 6.78
N GLU A 111 -11.98 7.91 7.38
CA GLU A 111 -12.87 8.82 6.66
C GLU A 111 -12.07 9.33 5.48
N VAL A 112 -12.27 8.69 4.33
CA VAL A 112 -11.62 9.08 3.09
C VAL A 112 -12.23 10.41 2.70
N SER A 113 -11.51 11.51 2.94
CA SER A 113 -11.68 12.69 2.11
C SER A 113 -11.24 12.28 0.71
N ILE A 114 -12.18 11.99 -0.17
CA ILE A 114 -11.89 11.77 -1.58
C ILE A 114 -11.17 13.04 -2.04
N VAL A 115 -9.87 12.94 -2.33
CA VAL A 115 -9.25 13.95 -3.15
C VAL A 115 -9.79 13.67 -4.55
N GLU A 116 -10.81 14.41 -4.98
CA GLU A 116 -11.30 14.33 -6.35
C GLU A 116 -10.13 14.67 -7.29
N GLY A 117 -9.56 13.64 -7.90
CA GLY A 117 -8.33 13.78 -8.66
C GLY A 117 -7.90 12.52 -9.41
N ILE A 118 -7.12 12.71 -10.46
CA ILE A 118 -6.56 11.66 -11.30
C ILE A 118 -5.21 11.23 -10.70
N VAL A 119 -4.96 9.93 -10.58
CA VAL A 119 -3.63 9.41 -10.22
C VAL A 119 -3.04 8.76 -11.47
N TYR A 120 -1.88 9.23 -11.91
CA TYR A 120 -1.10 8.64 -12.98
C TYR A 120 0.20 8.03 -12.41
N ALA A 121 0.46 6.78 -12.78
CA ALA A 121 1.69 6.09 -12.44
C ALA A 121 2.23 5.35 -13.67
N GLY A 122 3.41 5.73 -14.13
CA GLY A 122 3.99 5.23 -15.38
C GLY A 122 5.32 5.92 -15.71
N SER A 123 5.94 5.59 -16.83
CA SER A 123 7.23 6.18 -17.23
C SER A 123 7.11 7.67 -17.56
N HIS A 124 8.17 8.45 -17.29
CA HIS A 124 8.31 9.84 -17.74
C HIS A 124 7.98 10.00 -19.22
N ASP A 125 7.01 10.87 -19.52
CA ASP A 125 6.54 11.16 -20.88
C ASP A 125 6.15 12.65 -21.00
N ILE A 126 6.75 13.32 -21.98
CA ILE A 126 6.61 14.77 -22.24
C ILE A 126 5.16 15.15 -22.61
N LEU A 127 4.44 14.29 -23.33
CA LEU A 127 3.05 14.56 -23.70
C LEU A 127 2.16 14.49 -22.47
N LEU A 128 2.41 13.52 -21.60
CA LEU A 128 1.66 13.38 -20.36
C LEU A 128 1.92 14.53 -19.38
N GLU A 129 3.16 15.02 -19.26
CA GLU A 129 3.45 16.25 -18.51
C GLU A 129 2.57 17.42 -18.96
N ARG A 130 2.47 17.61 -20.29
CA ARG A 130 1.68 18.69 -20.86
C ARG A 130 0.18 18.50 -20.64
N ILE A 131 -0.31 17.26 -20.74
CA ILE A 131 -1.71 16.91 -20.46
C ILE A 131 -2.03 17.18 -18.98
N PHE A 132 -1.16 16.79 -18.05
CA PHE A 132 -1.37 17.03 -16.62
C PHE A 132 -1.35 18.51 -16.27
N GLY A 133 -0.52 19.31 -16.96
CA GLY A 133 -0.56 20.78 -16.88
C GLY A 133 -1.93 21.34 -17.26
N LEU A 134 -2.46 20.95 -18.43
CA LEU A 134 -3.78 21.38 -18.91
C LEU A 134 -4.92 20.97 -17.98
N LEU A 135 -4.83 19.77 -17.39
CA LEU A 135 -5.83 19.28 -16.43
C LEU A 135 -5.77 20.07 -15.12
N SER A 136 -4.58 20.40 -14.65
CA SER A 136 -4.38 21.21 -13.44
C SER A 136 -4.91 22.63 -13.60
N GLU A 137 -4.72 23.25 -14.78
CA GLU A 137 -5.32 24.55 -15.12
C GLU A 137 -6.85 24.52 -15.08
N LYS A 138 -7.47 23.38 -15.39
CA LYS A 138 -8.92 23.17 -15.30
C LYS A 138 -9.40 22.79 -13.90
N GLY A 139 -8.53 22.85 -12.89
CA GLY A 139 -8.86 22.55 -11.50
C GLY A 139 -8.89 21.05 -11.16
N VAL A 140 -8.46 20.17 -12.07
CA VAL A 140 -8.36 18.74 -11.80
C VAL A 140 -7.06 18.49 -11.03
N LYS A 141 -7.16 17.96 -9.81
CA LYS A 141 -5.96 17.49 -9.09
C LYS A 141 -5.40 16.26 -9.77
N VAL A 142 -4.14 16.32 -10.22
CA VAL A 142 -3.43 15.16 -10.77
C VAL A 142 -2.24 14.82 -9.87
N GLU A 143 -2.20 13.60 -9.35
CA GLU A 143 -1.02 13.04 -8.67
C GLU A 143 -0.23 12.20 -9.67
N VAL A 144 1.02 12.57 -9.91
CA VAL A 144 1.90 11.91 -10.89
C VAL A 144 3.03 11.23 -10.13
N SER A 145 3.20 9.92 -10.34
CA SER A 145 4.37 9.16 -9.90
C SER A 145 5.04 8.57 -11.12
N TRP A 146 6.27 9.00 -11.38
CA TRP A 146 7.08 8.41 -12.42
C TRP A 146 7.87 7.19 -11.94
#